data_AF-A0A2N5M1E2-F1
#
_entry.id   AF-A0A2N5M1E2-F1
#
_cell.length_a   1.000
_cell.length_b   1.000
_cell.length_c   1.000
_cell.angle_alpha   90.00
_cell.angle_beta   90.00
_cell.angle_gamma   90.00
#
_symmetry.space_group_name_H-M   'P 1'
#
loop_
_entity.id
_entity.type
_entity.pdbx_description
1 polymer ?
#
loop_
_entity_poly.entity_id
_entity_poly.type
_entity_poly.pdbx_seq_one_letter_code
_entity_poly.pdbx_strand_id
1 'polypeptide(L)'
;MEYEEFQNRINEFKQLEMTIPRYYEYIDDDIELTPNDIASIFQKDVKRVRCWFNPGLKHGALPSIDPTRHRCTGRQLKEWLFKRDLRSLMKDKKFMELR
;
A
#
# COMPACT_ATOMS: atom_id res chain seq x y z
N MET A 1 -3.04 -2.98 14.50
CA MET A 1 -3.97 -2.71 13.41
C MET A 1 -3.46 -3.43 12.18
N GLU A 2 -4.19 -4.45 11.78
CA GLU A 2 -3.95 -5.17 10.53
C GLU A 2 -4.57 -4.41 9.35
N TYR A 3 -4.18 -4.75 8.12
CA TYR A 3 -4.69 -4.08 6.93
C TYR A 3 -6.21 -4.23 6.77
N GLU A 4 -6.78 -5.39 7.08
CA GLU A 4 -8.23 -5.60 6.99
C GLU A 4 -9.00 -4.70 7.96
N GLU A 5 -8.48 -4.51 9.17
CA GLU A 5 -9.05 -3.60 10.16
C GLU A 5 -9.00 -2.15 9.65
N PHE A 6 -7.88 -1.75 9.05
CA PHE A 6 -7.74 -0.44 8.43
C PHE A 6 -8.73 -0.23 7.28
N GLN A 7 -8.88 -1.22 6.41
CA GLN A 7 -9.77 -1.14 5.25
C GLN A 7 -11.24 -1.00 5.67
N ASN A 8 -11.66 -1.73 6.71
CA ASN A 8 -13.02 -1.62 7.25
C ASN A 8 -13.30 -0.26 7.88
N ARG A 9 -12.28 0.39 8.45
CA ARG A 9 -12.39 1.69 9.15
C ARG A 9 -11.94 2.89 8.31
N ILE A 10 -11.64 2.68 7.02
CA ILE A 10 -11.06 3.73 6.17
C ILE A 10 -11.95 4.98 6.08
N ASN A 11 -13.27 4.80 6.12
CA ASN A 11 -14.23 5.90 6.11
C ASN A 11 -14.27 6.66 7.44
N GLU A 12 -14.12 5.96 8.57
CA GLU A 12 -14.01 6.60 9.90
C GLU A 12 -12.77 7.50 9.97
N PHE A 13 -11.61 7.00 9.50
CA PHE A 13 -10.38 7.80 9.49
C PHE A 13 -10.52 9.07 8.63
N LYS A 14 -11.20 8.98 7.49
CA LYS A 14 -11.48 10.16 6.64
C LYS A 14 -12.41 11.16 7.31
N GLN A 15 -13.45 10.69 8.01
CA GLN A 15 -14.36 11.56 8.76
C GLN A 15 -13.65 12.35 9.87
N LEU A 16 -12.54 11.79 10.38
CA LEU A 16 -11.68 12.45 11.37
C LEU A 16 -10.62 13.37 10.73
N GLU A 17 -10.77 13.64 9.43
CA GLU A 17 -9.89 14.48 8.61
C GLU A 17 -8.45 13.94 8.51
N MET A 18 -8.27 12.63 8.68
CA MET A 18 -6.97 12.01 8.43
C MET A 18 -6.69 12.00 6.92
N THR A 19 -5.44 12.32 6.55
CA THR A 19 -5.01 12.25 5.15
C THR A 19 -4.71 10.80 4.79
N ILE A 20 -5.69 10.12 4.21
CA ILE A 20 -5.53 8.75 3.67
C ILE A 20 -5.19 8.82 2.17
N PRO A 21 -4.13 8.12 1.71
CA PRO A 21 -3.81 8.08 0.29
C PRO A 21 -4.94 7.48 -0.57
N ARG A 22 -5.27 8.13 -1.69
CA ARG A 22 -6.42 7.74 -2.52
C ARG A 22 -6.30 6.37 -3.17
N TYR A 23 -5.09 5.81 -3.31
CA TYR A 23 -4.88 4.51 -3.95
C TYR A 23 -5.53 3.34 -3.20
N TYR A 24 -5.87 3.50 -1.92
CA TYR A 24 -6.65 2.50 -1.19
C TYR A 24 -8.08 2.36 -1.73
N GLU A 25 -8.61 3.40 -2.39
CA GLU A 25 -9.96 3.43 -2.95
C GLU A 25 -10.03 2.91 -4.39
N TYR A 26 -9.09 3.30 -5.25
CA TYR A 26 -9.23 3.11 -6.70
C TYR A 26 -8.46 1.92 -7.28
N ILE A 27 -7.48 1.37 -6.56
CA ILE A 27 -6.82 0.14 -7.00
C ILE A 27 -7.79 -1.00 -6.68
N ASP A 28 -8.21 -1.78 -7.67
CA ASP A 28 -9.02 -2.99 -7.42
C ASP A 28 -8.17 -4.02 -6.66
N ASP A 29 -8.75 -4.79 -5.74
CA ASP A 29 -7.99 -5.77 -4.93
C ASP A 29 -7.57 -6.98 -5.77
N ASP A 30 -8.37 -7.36 -6.77
CA ASP A 30 -8.19 -8.58 -7.57
C ASP A 30 -7.40 -8.33 -8.87
N ILE A 31 -7.12 -7.06 -9.21
CA ILE A 31 -6.33 -6.72 -10.41
C ILE A 31 -4.89 -7.18 -10.25
N GLU A 32 -4.36 -7.86 -11.27
CA GLU A 32 -2.93 -8.13 -11.37
C GLU A 32 -2.20 -6.90 -11.92
N LEU A 33 -1.17 -6.47 -11.20
CA LEU A 33 -0.36 -5.31 -11.54
C LEU A 33 1.07 -5.73 -11.86
N THR A 34 1.57 -5.23 -12.99
CA THR A 34 2.98 -5.30 -13.36
C THR A 34 3.75 -4.10 -12.81
N PRO A 35 5.10 -4.11 -12.83
CA PRO A 35 5.88 -2.95 -12.45
C PRO A 35 5.58 -1.71 -13.30
N ASN A 36 5.14 -1.87 -14.56
CA ASN A 36 4.76 -0.76 -15.42
C ASN A 36 3.44 -0.11 -14.97
N ASP A 37 2.45 -0.93 -14.59
CA ASP A 37 1.15 -0.44 -14.11
C ASP A 37 1.33 0.35 -12.82
N ILE A 38 2.10 -0.21 -11.87
CA ILE A 38 2.45 0.44 -10.62
C ILE A 38 3.25 1.74 -10.89
N ALA A 39 4.23 1.70 -11.80
CA ALA A 39 4.98 2.89 -12.20
C ALA A 39 4.07 4.02 -12.72
N SER A 40 3.06 3.66 -13.52
CA SER A 40 2.06 4.60 -14.04
C SER A 40 1.19 5.17 -12.91
N ILE A 41 0.64 4.31 -12.04
CA ILE A 41 -0.21 4.70 -10.90
C ILE A 41 0.51 5.69 -9.97
N PHE A 42 1.79 5.44 -9.67
CA PHE A 42 2.56 6.25 -8.72
C PHE A 42 3.43 7.33 -9.38
N GLN A 43 3.39 7.43 -10.72
CA GLN A 43 4.28 8.29 -11.53
C GLN A 43 5.75 8.14 -11.13
N LYS A 44 6.22 6.88 -11.10
CA LYS A 44 7.60 6.52 -10.73
C LYS A 44 8.32 5.83 -11.87
N ASP A 45 9.64 5.87 -11.83
CA ASP A 45 10.47 5.06 -12.72
C ASP A 45 10.23 3.56 -12.48
N VAL A 46 10.07 2.80 -13.57
CA VAL A 46 9.79 1.35 -13.52
C VAL A 46 10.92 0.57 -12.86
N LYS A 47 12.20 0.97 -13.03
CA LYS A 47 13.32 0.27 -12.38
C LYS A 47 13.22 0.45 -10.87
N ARG A 48 12.84 1.65 -10.42
CA ARG A 48 12.59 1.91 -8.99
C ARG A 48 11.45 1.07 -8.43
N VAL A 49 10.39 0.88 -9.20
CA VAL A 49 9.26 0.00 -8.81
C VAL A 49 9.69 -1.47 -8.78
N ARG A 50 10.51 -1.95 -9.72
CA ARG A 50 11.05 -3.32 -9.68
C ARG A 50 11.83 -3.58 -8.39
N CYS A 51 12.56 -2.58 -7.88
CA CYS A 51 13.25 -2.70 -6.60
C CYS A 51 12.31 -2.93 -5.41
N TRP A 52 10.99 -2.67 -5.53
CA TRP A 52 10.03 -2.92 -4.46
C TRP A 52 9.85 -4.42 -4.17
N PHE A 53 10.08 -5.26 -5.17
CA PHE A 53 10.00 -6.72 -5.08
C PHE A 53 11.29 -7.35 -4.52
N ASN A 54 12.35 -6.57 -4.34
CA ASN A 54 13.63 -7.08 -3.84
C ASN A 54 13.64 -7.17 -2.31
N PRO A 55 14.32 -8.18 -1.74
CA PRO A 55 14.55 -8.25 -0.30
C PRO A 55 15.42 -7.07 0.18
N GLY A 56 15.26 -6.67 1.45
CA GLY A 56 16.11 -5.65 2.10
C GLY A 56 15.47 -4.28 2.32
N LEU A 57 14.21 -4.07 1.91
CA LEU A 57 13.47 -2.85 2.23
C LEU A 57 13.03 -2.85 3.71
N LYS A 58 13.02 -1.66 4.34
CA LYS A 58 12.66 -1.48 5.77
C LYS A 58 11.27 -1.99 6.17
N HIS A 59 10.39 -2.23 5.20
CA HIS A 59 9.01 -2.71 5.39
C HIS A 59 8.75 -4.02 4.61
N GLY A 60 9.82 -4.73 4.22
CA GLY A 60 9.76 -5.98 3.49
C GLY A 60 9.67 -5.79 1.97
N ALA A 61 9.89 -6.88 1.23
CA ALA A 61 9.64 -6.93 -0.20
C ALA A 61 8.14 -6.96 -0.49
N LEU A 62 7.72 -6.34 -1.60
CA LEU A 62 6.39 -6.51 -2.16
C LEU A 62 6.23 -7.96 -2.60
N PRO A 63 5.22 -8.70 -2.11
CA PRO A 63 4.98 -10.07 -2.54
C PRO A 63 4.76 -10.16 -4.05
N SER A 64 5.25 -11.23 -4.65
CA SER A 64 5.09 -11.47 -6.08
C SER A 64 4.31 -12.75 -6.31
N ILE A 65 3.24 -12.70 -7.11
CA ILE A 65 2.54 -13.88 -7.63
C ILE A 65 3.31 -14.52 -8.79
N ASP A 66 4.14 -13.74 -9.49
CA ASP A 66 5.04 -14.20 -10.55
C ASP A 66 6.42 -13.57 -10.36
N PRO A 67 7.37 -14.26 -9.70
CA PRO A 67 8.70 -13.71 -9.41
C PRO A 67 9.49 -13.30 -10.66
N THR A 68 9.25 -13.94 -11.81
CA THR A 68 9.97 -13.63 -13.05
C THR A 68 9.49 -12.33 -13.69
N ARG A 69 8.19 -12.01 -13.52
CA ARG A 69 7.56 -10.81 -14.07
C ARG A 69 7.34 -9.71 -13.04
N HIS A 70 7.64 -9.98 -11.77
CA HIS A 70 7.38 -9.09 -10.63
C HIS A 70 5.94 -8.57 -10.61
N ARG A 71 4.98 -9.50 -10.67
CA ARG A 71 3.54 -9.18 -10.60
C ARG A 71 3.02 -9.33 -9.19
N CYS A 72 2.07 -8.50 -8.79
CA CYS A 72 1.31 -8.65 -7.55
C CYS A 72 -0.17 -8.36 -7.79
N THR A 73 -1.03 -8.73 -6.84
CA THR A 73 -2.41 -8.25 -6.84
C THR A 73 -2.50 -6.85 -6.25
N GLY A 74 -3.56 -6.10 -6.59
CA GLY A 74 -3.82 -4.80 -5.98
C GLY A 74 -3.94 -4.89 -4.45
N ARG A 75 -4.52 -5.97 -3.93
CA ARG A 75 -4.55 -6.25 -2.48
C ARG A 75 -3.14 -6.36 -1.88
N GLN A 76 -2.27 -7.16 -2.48
CA GLN A 76 -0.88 -7.31 -2.01
C GLN A 76 -0.11 -5.98 -2.03
N LEU A 77 -0.35 -5.16 -3.05
CA LEU A 77 0.24 -3.83 -3.15
C LEU A 77 -0.26 -2.91 -2.04
N LYS A 78 -1.57 -2.85 -1.78
CA LYS A 78 -2.15 -2.04 -0.70
C LYS A 78 -1.67 -2.50 0.67
N GLU A 79 -1.66 -3.80 0.96
CA GLU A 79 -1.14 -4.35 2.22
C GLU A 79 0.33 -3.98 2.45
N TRP A 80 1.15 -4.04 1.40
CA TRP A 80 2.55 -3.67 1.47
C TRP A 80 2.74 -2.16 1.69
N LEU A 81 1.98 -1.31 0.98
CA LEU A 81 1.96 0.13 1.18
C LEU A 81 1.49 0.50 2.59
N PHE A 82 0.51 -0.24 3.13
CA PHE A 82 -0.01 -0.01 4.47
C PHE A 82 1.07 -0.15 5.54
N LYS A 83 1.99 -1.12 5.42
CA LYS A 83 3.13 -1.26 6.34
C LYS A 83 4.03 -0.02 6.37
N ARG A 84 4.16 0.66 5.22
CA ARG A 84 4.89 1.91 5.10
C ARG A 84 4.09 3.08 5.67
N ASP A 85 2.81 3.18 5.29
CA ASP A 85 1.95 4.32 5.60
C ASP A 85 1.50 4.31 7.07
N LEU A 86 1.30 3.13 7.68
CA LEU A 86 0.94 2.96 9.09
C LEU A 86 1.94 3.66 10.01
N ARG A 87 3.24 3.65 9.68
CA ARG A 87 4.25 4.39 10.47
C ARG A 87 4.04 5.90 10.44
N SER A 88 3.47 6.41 9.35
CA SER A 88 3.08 7.83 9.26
C SER A 88 1.78 8.08 10.00
N LEU A 89 0.77 7.20 9.83
CA LEU A 89 -0.52 7.30 10.50
C LEU A 89 -0.38 7.24 12.03
N MET A 90 0.48 6.35 12.56
CA MET A 90 0.76 6.25 14.00
C MET A 90 1.42 7.50 14.61
N LYS A 91 1.94 8.44 13.81
CA LYS A 91 2.45 9.72 14.32
C LYS A 91 1.35 10.76 14.45
N ASP A 92 0.19 10.54 13.84
CA ASP A 92 -0.96 11.41 13.94
C ASP A 92 -1.64 11.19 15.29
N LYS A 93 -1.82 12.26 16.07
CA LYS A 93 -2.46 12.20 17.39
C LYS A 93 -3.89 11.67 17.29
N LYS A 94 -4.63 12.05 16.24
CA LYS A 94 -6.02 11.60 16.03
C LYS A 94 -6.11 10.09 15.81
N PHE A 95 -5.10 9.49 15.17
CA PHE A 95 -5.03 8.04 14.96
C PHE A 95 -4.76 7.27 16.26
N MET A 96 -3.92 7.83 17.13
CA MET A 96 -3.55 7.20 18.41
C MET A 96 -4.71 7.21 19.42
N GLU A 97 -5.63 8.16 19.33
CA GLU A 97 -6.82 8.24 20.20
C GLU A 97 -7.91 7.19 19.87
N LEU A 98 -7.85 6.58 18.68
CA LEU A 98 -8.85 5.61 18.17
C LEU A 98 -8.44 4.14 18.29
N ARG A 99 -7.21 3.89 18.76
CA ARG A 99 -6.62 2.56 18.89
C ARG A 99 -6.82 2.04 20.31
#